data_AF-A0A2D8HYW5-F1
#
_entry.id   AF-A0A2D8HYW5-F1
#
_cell.length_a   1.000
_cell.length_b   1.000
_cell.length_c   1.000
_cell.angle_alpha   90.00
_cell.angle_beta   90.00
_cell.angle_gamma   90.00
#
_symmetry.space_group_name_H-M   'P 1'
#
loop_
_entity.id
_entity.type
_entity.pdbx_description
1 polymer ?
#
loop_
_entity_poly.entity_id
_entity_poly.type
_entity_poly.pdbx_seq_one_letter_code
_entity_poly.pdbx_strand_id
1 'polypeptide(L)' 'PLEDADAIFSKLNAPKEMWVFEDEFHPIRTPEALSGHSVFHYIANWMGQALEGKIPSKHEKRRYIFKNGDGMFD' A
#
# COMPACT_ATOMS: atom_id res chain seq x y z
N PRO A 1 4.40 -9.78 10.67
CA PRO A 1 4.83 -10.65 9.55
C PRO A 1 3.92 -10.43 8.34
N LEU A 2 4.37 -10.74 7.13
CA LEU A 2 3.56 -10.52 5.93
C LEU A 2 2.34 -11.46 5.90
N GLU A 3 2.52 -12.70 6.34
CA GLU A 3 1.52 -13.75 6.36
C GLU A 3 0.31 -13.36 7.22
N ASP A 4 0.56 -12.74 8.38
CA ASP A 4 -0.51 -12.23 9.26
C ASP A 4 -1.28 -11.08 8.61
N ALA A 5 -0.57 -10.20 7.89
CA ALA A 5 -1.19 -9.09 7.17
C ALA A 5 -2.09 -9.62 6.03
N ASP A 6 -1.64 -10.65 5.30
CA ASP A 6 -2.41 -11.32 4.24
C ASP A 6 -3.66 -12.03 4.79
N ALA A 7 -3.54 -12.68 5.95
CA ALA A 7 -4.66 -13.33 6.61
C ALA A 7 -5.76 -12.32 7.00
N ILE A 8 -5.38 -11.12 7.45
CA ILE A 8 -6.33 -10.04 7.76
C ILE A 8 -6.91 -9.46 6.47
N PHE A 9 -6.06 -9.13 5.50
CA PHE A 9 -6.47 -8.53 4.22
C PHE A 9 -7.51 -9.38 3.49
N SER A 10 -7.35 -10.70 3.51
CA SER A 10 -8.27 -11.65 2.88
C SER A 10 -9.67 -11.66 3.55
N LYS A 11 -9.78 -11.22 4.81
CA LYS A 11 -11.05 -11.15 5.54
C LYS A 11 -11.78 -9.80 5.39
N LEU A 12 -11.12 -8.77 4.86
CA LEU A 12 -11.71 -7.46 4.69
C LEU A 12 -12.66 -7.43 3.48
N ASN A 13 -13.93 -7.10 3.72
CA ASN A 13 -14.96 -6.92 2.68
C ASN A 13 -15.16 -5.42 2.41
N ALA A 14 -14.15 -4.78 1.84
CA ALA A 14 -14.15 -3.35 1.50
C ALA A 14 -13.13 -3.08 0.38
N PRO A 15 -13.19 -1.92 -0.31
CA PRO A 15 -12.09 -1.45 -1.13
C PRO A 15 -10.78 -1.44 -0.33
N LYS A 16 -9.75 -2.12 -0.82
CA LYS A 16 -8.52 -2.34 -0.07
C LYS A 16 -7.31 -2.48 -0.99
N GLU A 17 -6.18 -1.97 -0.50
CA GLU A 17 -4.87 -2.23 -1.10
C GLU A 17 -3.87 -2.68 -0.03
N MET A 18 -2.97 -3.58 -0.42
CA MET A 18 -1.79 -3.95 0.37
C MET A 18 -0.54 -3.56 -0.40
N TRP A 19 0.32 -2.79 0.25
CA TRP A 19 1.61 -2.36 -0.29
C TRP A 19 2.71 -3.05 0.51
N VAL A 20 3.47 -3.90 -0.17
CA VAL A 20 4.56 -4.69 0.41
C VAL A 20 5.86 -4.11 -0.10
N PHE A 21 6.65 -3.51 0.80
CA PHE A 21 7.93 -2.90 0.47
C PHE A 21 9.06 -3.92 0.68
N GLU A 22 9.94 -4.06 -0.30
CA GLU A 22 11.12 -4.93 -0.25
C GLU A 22 12.07 -4.51 0.86
N ASP A 23 12.52 -5.49 1.66
CA ASP A 23 13.47 -5.33 2.77
C ASP A 23 13.10 -4.28 3.84
N GLU A 24 11.82 -3.88 3.92
CA GLU A 24 11.37 -2.92 4.92
C GLU A 24 10.78 -3.65 6.14
N PHE A 25 11.08 -3.11 7.34
CA PHE A 25 10.51 -3.59 8.60
C PHE A 25 9.90 -2.42 9.40
N HIS A 26 8.97 -2.74 10.30
CA HIS A 26 8.26 -1.71 11.07
C HIS A 26 9.23 -0.82 11.86
N PRO A 27 9.12 0.53 11.75
CA PRO A 27 8.09 1.30 11.05
C PRO A 27 8.46 1.70 9.62
N ILE A 28 7.52 1.54 8.69
CA ILE A 28 7.65 2.04 7.31
C ILE A 28 7.22 3.52 7.30
N ARG A 29 8.16 4.44 7.08
CA ARG A 29 7.89 5.89 7.04
C ARG A 29 8.40 6.53 5.77
N THR A 30 9.69 6.34 5.50
CA THR A 30 10.41 6.93 4.37
C THR A 30 11.24 5.84 3.69
N PRO A 31 10.59 4.82 3.12
CA PRO A 31 11.29 3.68 2.54
C PRO A 31 12.16 4.09 1.36
N GLU A 32 13.25 3.37 1.15
CA GLU A 32 14.21 3.66 0.06
C GLU A 32 13.54 3.57 -1.32
N ALA A 33 12.61 2.63 -1.49
CA ALA A 33 11.83 2.46 -2.72
C ALA A 33 10.96 3.68 -3.09
N LEU A 34 10.79 4.63 -2.17
CA LEU A 34 10.12 5.91 -2.40
C LEU A 34 11.11 7.08 -2.41
N SER A 35 12.39 6.84 -2.66
CA SER A 35 13.47 7.84 -2.62
C SER A 35 13.53 8.59 -1.29
N GLY A 36 13.17 7.93 -0.18
CA GLY A 36 13.08 8.55 1.14
C GLY A 36 11.89 9.49 1.34
N HIS A 37 10.94 9.55 0.40
CA HIS A 37 9.68 10.27 0.59
C HIS A 37 8.74 9.56 1.56
N SER A 38 7.92 10.35 2.24
CA SER A 38 6.97 9.85 3.23
C SER A 38 5.87 9.00 2.60
N VAL A 39 5.68 7.78 3.11
CA VAL A 39 4.58 6.87 2.72
C VAL A 39 3.21 7.47 3.02
N PHE A 40 3.11 8.38 4.01
CA PHE A 40 1.85 8.96 4.44
C PHE A 40 1.16 9.79 3.34
N HIS A 41 1.90 10.36 2.39
CA HIS A 41 1.31 11.08 1.26
C HIS A 41 0.50 10.15 0.35
N TYR A 42 1.03 8.95 0.10
CA TYR A 42 0.35 7.94 -0.71
C TYR A 42 -0.88 7.40 0.00
N ILE A 43 -0.77 7.14 1.32
CA ILE A 43 -1.91 6.71 2.15
C ILE A 43 -3.02 7.76 2.10
N ALA A 44 -2.69 9.04 2.33
CA ALA A 44 -3.67 10.13 2.30
C ALA A 44 -4.35 10.27 0.93
N ASN A 45 -3.57 10.17 -0.15
CA ASN A 45 -4.11 10.21 -1.51
C ASN A 45 -5.07 9.04 -1.80
N TRP A 46 -4.70 7.82 -1.39
CA TRP A 46 -5.56 6.65 -1.56
C TRP A 46 -6.87 6.78 -0.75
N MET A 47 -6.76 7.21 0.51
CA MET A 47 -7.93 7.47 1.37
C MET A 47 -8.84 8.55 0.78
N GLY A 48 -8.27 9.63 0.25
CA GLY A 48 -9.03 10.69 -0.42
C GLY A 48 -9.86 10.15 -1.59
N GLN A 49 -9.24 9.37 -2.48
CA GLN A 49 -9.95 8.74 -3.60
C GLN A 49 -11.03 7.76 -3.13
N ALA A 50 -10.78 6.99 -2.06
CA ALA A 50 -11.78 6.09 -1.49
C ALA A 50 -13.01 6.86 -0.97
N LEU A 51 -12.79 7.95 -0.22
CA LEU A 51 -13.85 8.77 0.36
C LEU A 51 -14.65 9.54 -0.69
N GLU A 52 -14.01 9.92 -1.79
CA GLU A 52 -14.66 10.53 -2.96
C GLU A 52 -15.42 9.52 -3.83
N GLY A 53 -15.40 8.23 -3.50
CA GLY A 53 -16.04 7.18 -4.28
C GLY A 53 -15.37 6.89 -5.62
N LYS A 54 -14.12 7.33 -5.81
CA LYS A 54 -13.33 7.10 -7.04
C LYS A 54 -12.77 5.69 -7.11
N ILE A 55 -12.72 4.97 -5.99
CA ILE A 55 -12.28 3.58 -5.93
C ILE A 55 -13.51 2.65 -5.98
N PRO A 56 -13.57 1.67 -6.89
CA PRO A 56 -14.68 0.72 -6.97
C PRO A 56 -14.90 -0.06 -5.67
N SER A 57 -16.16 -0.40 -5.37
CA SER A 57 -16.53 -1.11 -4.13
C SER A 57 -15.87 -2.49 -3.97
N LYS A 58 -15.48 -3.12 -5.07
CA LYS A 58 -14.78 -4.42 -5.12
C LYS A 58 -13.28 -4.31 -5.40
N HIS A 59 -12.70 -3.11 -5.24
CA HIS A 59 -11.28 -2.90 -5.48
C HIS A 59 -10.44 -3.68 -4.48
N GLU A 60 -9.62 -4.58 -4.99
CA GLU A 60 -8.64 -5.35 -4.22
C GLU A 60 -7.35 -5.39 -5.02
N LYS A 61 -6.26 -4.85 -4.44
CA LYS A 61 -4.94 -4.88 -5.08
C LYS A 61 -3.83 -5.20 -4.10
N ARG A 62 -2.89 -6.04 -4.52
CA ARG A 62 -1.60 -6.24 -3.86
C ARG A 62 -0.51 -5.66 -4.74
N ARG A 63 0.39 -4.89 -4.15
CA ARG A 63 1.51 -4.26 -4.84
C ARG A 63 2.80 -4.59 -4.12
N TYR A 64 3.77 -5.09 -4.85
CA TYR A 64 5.12 -5.37 -4.38
C TYR A 64 6.02 -4.26 -4.89
N ILE A 65 6.69 -3.57 -3.97
CA ILE A 65 7.42 -2.34 -4.24
C ILE A 65 8.89 -2.62 -3.97
N PHE A 66 9.69 -2.67 -5.04
CA PHE A 66 11.10 -3.00 -5.00
C PHE A 66 11.96 -1.75 -4.79
N LYS A 67 13.09 -1.87 -4.10
CA LYS A 67 13.99 -0.74 -3.77
C LYS A 67 14.47 0.04 -5.00
N ASN A 68 14.76 -0.68 -6.08
CA ASN A 68 15.22 -0.13 -7.35
C ASN A 68 14.15 -0.27 -8.46
N GLY A 69 12.87 -0.33 -8.08
CA GLY A 69 11.75 -0.41 -9.01
C GLY A 69 11.09 0.95 -9.27
N ASP A 70 9.87 0.91 -9.82
CA ASP A 70 9.08 2.09 -10.18
C ASP A 70 8.32 2.70 -8.97
N GLY A 71 8.66 2.31 -7.74
CA GLY A 71 8.01 2.78 -6.53
C GLY A 71 6.51 2.44 -6.48
N MET A 72 5.66 3.47 -6.37
CA MET A 72 4.19 3.31 -6.30
C MET A 72 3.50 3.22 -7.67
N PHE A 73 4.28 3.33 -8.75
CA PHE A 73 3.78 3.31 -10.12
C PHE A 73 3.87 1.87 -10.67
N ASP A 74 2.90 1.50 -11.50
CA ASP A 74 2.89 0.25 -12.29
C ASP A 74 3.10 0.61 -13.76
#